data_AF-A0A924A8M3-F1
#
_entry.id   AF-A0A924A8M3-F1
#
_cell.length_a   1.000
_cell.length_b   1.000
_cell.length_c   1.000
_cell.angle_alpha   90.00
_cell.angle_beta   90.00
_cell.angle_gamma   90.00
#
_symmetry.space_group_name_H-M   'P 1'
#
loop_
_entity.id
_entity.type
_entity.pdbx_description
1 polymer ?
#
loop_
_entity_poly.entity_id
_entity_poly.type
_entity_poly.pdbx_seq_one_letter_code
_entity_poly.pdbx_strand_id
1 'polypeptide(L)'
;MSDEERTNELKKFGFEVIRFTNDEIIQNTDNTLKAILSKLSESSSNQSGYRNPPLEGREAGLSESSSNQSGYRNPPLEGREAGLSESSSKQSESKNPPLEGREAGFVPGKVLYVWFDAPIGYISATKQWALDNKKDWKPYWYNADTKLVHFIGKDNIVFHAIIFPVMLKLHGNILPDNVPSNEFMNLEGDKMSTSRGWSIEMEDYINDFVKKENGGDQMVDALRYYLTAIAPETKDSEFTWKGFQDAIKGELVDVFGNFVNRAFVLMHKLCKGKVPPLHADILDDADRNLFAEIASTKLKIEGLIETYKFRDAQYEVIDLARKGNKYMQDKQPWIVAKKASLPSEGGFLTPLTGEGFQNNDGSHSPPVEGREAAQKIIDNCLHICLQLTANLAVFANPFLPFAARKMCYMMKVVDKMLDWENAGQPKLLSVGYSLREPQLLFRKIDDSEVTEQVQKLKIKSQQIKMESESNKDTIQAPTLTEVVPVTTKAEIVFDDFAKIDLRIGTIIAAEKVEKADKLLKLEVDLGFEKRTIVSGIALHFAPAEIVGKQVVVVINLAPRKMRGIESNGMILMAEDATGKLHFVSPSTIIESGSGVS
;
A
#
# COMPACT_ATOMS: atom_id res chain seq x y z
N MET A 1 0.65 -19.60 4.06
CA MET A 1 -0.36 -20.41 4.77
C MET A 1 -1.50 -19.52 5.22
N SER A 2 -2.73 -20.02 5.13
CA SER A 2 -3.92 -19.39 5.71
C SER A 2 -3.94 -19.52 7.24
N ASP A 3 -4.77 -18.73 7.93
CA ASP A 3 -4.96 -18.82 9.39
C ASP A 3 -5.43 -20.22 9.83
N GLU A 4 -6.26 -20.86 9.02
CA GLU A 4 -6.75 -22.21 9.24
C GLU A 4 -5.66 -23.26 9.07
N GLU A 5 -4.83 -23.14 8.03
CA GLU A 5 -3.65 -23.99 7.82
C GLU A 5 -2.67 -23.87 8.98
N ARG A 6 -2.36 -22.65 9.42
CA ARG A 6 -1.46 -22.40 10.56
C ARG A 6 -2.02 -22.95 11.86
N THR A 7 -3.32 -22.79 12.10
CA THR A 7 -3.99 -23.38 13.27
C THR A 7 -3.92 -24.90 13.24
N ASN A 8 -4.12 -25.51 12.08
CA ASN A 8 -4.05 -26.95 11.91
C ASN A 8 -2.63 -27.49 12.08
N GLU A 9 -1.60 -26.75 11.65
CA GLU A 9 -0.21 -27.10 11.93
C GLU A 9 0.13 -27.02 13.43
N LEU A 10 -0.26 -25.94 14.11
CA LEU A 10 -0.06 -25.80 15.55
C LEU A 10 -0.72 -26.95 16.32
N LYS A 11 -1.93 -27.34 15.93
CA LYS A 11 -2.62 -28.53 16.48
C LYS A 11 -1.86 -29.84 16.23
N LYS A 12 -1.26 -30.04 15.04
CA LYS A 12 -0.40 -31.21 14.76
C LYS A 12 0.81 -31.28 15.70
N PHE A 13 1.31 -30.13 16.15
CA PHE A 13 2.38 -30.03 17.13
C PHE A 13 1.91 -30.07 18.60
N GLY A 14 0.62 -30.34 18.84
CA GLY A 14 0.06 -30.45 20.20
C GLY A 14 -0.32 -29.12 20.84
N PHE A 15 -0.40 -28.02 20.07
CA PHE A 15 -0.80 -26.72 20.59
C PHE A 15 -2.30 -26.46 20.44
N GLU A 16 -2.93 -25.98 21.51
CA GLU A 16 -4.25 -25.39 21.49
C GLU A 16 -4.16 -23.87 21.23
N VAL A 17 -4.93 -23.40 20.25
CA VAL A 17 -5.01 -21.97 19.88
C VAL A 17 -6.25 -21.36 20.51
N ILE A 18 -6.07 -20.38 21.41
CA ILE A 18 -7.18 -19.70 22.09
C ILE A 18 -7.75 -18.61 21.19
N ARG A 19 -8.89 -18.88 20.55
CA ARG A 19 -9.59 -17.92 19.68
C ARG A 19 -10.58 -17.04 20.44
N PHE A 20 -10.83 -15.86 19.88
CA PHE A 20 -11.86 -14.91 20.27
C PHE A 20 -12.33 -14.15 19.02
N THR A 21 -13.57 -13.65 19.03
CA THR A 21 -14.12 -12.86 17.92
C THR A 21 -14.05 -11.36 18.19
N ASN A 22 -14.15 -10.56 17.12
CA ASN A 22 -14.23 -9.11 17.25
C ASN A 22 -15.45 -8.69 18.09
N ASP A 23 -16.60 -9.36 17.89
CA ASP A 23 -17.84 -9.07 18.64
C ASP A 23 -17.68 -9.38 20.14
N GLU A 24 -17.00 -10.47 20.49
CA GLU A 24 -16.69 -10.80 21.88
C GLU A 24 -15.85 -9.72 22.57
N ILE A 25 -14.86 -9.15 21.86
CA ILE A 25 -14.04 -8.07 22.42
C ILE A 25 -14.85 -6.77 22.53
N ILE A 26 -15.62 -6.42 21.50
CA ILE A 26 -16.37 -5.16 21.43
C ILE A 26 -17.48 -5.12 22.48
N GLN A 27 -18.25 -6.21 22.63
CA GLN A 27 -19.43 -6.22 23.48
C GLN A 27 -19.10 -6.44 24.97
N ASN A 28 -18.00 -7.12 25.29
CA ASN A 28 -17.71 -7.53 26.66
C ASN A 28 -16.21 -7.63 26.98
N THR A 29 -15.47 -6.57 26.67
CA THR A 29 -14.01 -6.49 26.71
C THR A 29 -13.38 -7.08 27.97
N ASP A 30 -13.76 -6.64 29.17
CA ASP A 30 -13.17 -7.10 30.43
C ASP A 30 -13.40 -8.58 30.69
N ASN A 31 -14.58 -9.10 30.32
CA ASN A 31 -14.90 -10.52 30.51
C ASN A 31 -14.21 -11.39 29.46
N THR A 32 -14.08 -10.91 28.23
CA THR A 32 -13.35 -11.61 27.16
C THR A 32 -11.86 -11.71 27.52
N LEU A 33 -11.25 -10.65 28.04
CA LEU A 33 -9.88 -10.67 28.55
C LEU A 33 -9.72 -11.60 29.75
N LYS A 34 -10.65 -11.57 30.71
CA LYS A 34 -10.66 -12.52 31.84
C LYS A 34 -10.82 -13.97 31.36
N ALA A 35 -11.64 -14.21 30.34
CA ALA A 35 -11.84 -15.54 29.76
C ALA A 35 -10.57 -16.04 29.04
N ILE A 36 -9.87 -15.16 28.30
CA ILE A 36 -8.57 -15.48 27.70
C ILE A 36 -7.56 -15.85 28.78
N LEU A 37 -7.45 -15.03 29.83
CA LEU A 37 -6.55 -15.29 30.97
C LEU A 37 -6.90 -16.58 31.71
N SER A 38 -8.19 -16.86 31.88
CA SER A 38 -8.69 -18.11 32.49
C SER A 38 -8.31 -19.33 31.64
N LYS A 39 -8.59 -19.29 30.34
CA LYS A 39 -8.24 -20.37 29.39
C LYS A 39 -6.73 -20.58 29.29
N LEU A 40 -5.93 -19.52 29.38
CA LEU A 40 -4.49 -19.62 29.49
C LEU A 40 -4.13 -20.35 30.77
N SER A 41 -4.70 -19.98 31.93
CA SER A 41 -4.35 -20.57 33.23
C SER A 41 -4.80 -22.03 33.46
N GLU A 42 -5.72 -22.55 32.64
CA GLU A 42 -6.15 -23.95 32.71
C GLU A 42 -5.05 -24.90 32.22
N SER A 43 -4.46 -25.68 33.14
CA SER A 43 -3.43 -26.67 32.84
C SER A 43 -3.98 -27.82 31.98
N SER A 44 -3.36 -28.07 30.84
CA SER A 44 -3.56 -29.29 30.05
C SER A 44 -2.91 -30.48 30.78
N SER A 45 -3.73 -31.38 31.31
CA SER A 45 -3.27 -32.68 31.78
C SER A 45 -2.87 -33.52 30.57
N ASN A 46 -1.59 -33.91 30.49
CA ASN A 46 -0.92 -34.74 29.47
C ASN A 46 -0.25 -33.97 28.32
N GLN A 47 1.07 -33.78 28.44
CA GLN A 47 2.04 -34.33 27.48
C GLN A 47 3.48 -34.08 27.94
N SER A 48 4.20 -35.17 28.19
CA SER A 48 5.65 -35.19 28.41
C SER A 48 6.37 -35.09 27.07
N GLY A 49 6.97 -33.94 26.77
CA GLY A 49 7.76 -33.75 25.54
C GLY A 49 7.82 -32.29 25.13
N TYR A 50 8.74 -31.53 25.74
CA TYR A 50 8.93 -30.12 25.46
C TYR A 50 9.33 -29.87 24.00
N ARG A 51 8.53 -29.09 23.28
CA ARG A 51 8.95 -28.39 22.05
C ARG A 51 8.44 -26.95 22.14
N ASN A 52 9.33 -25.99 21.91
CA ASN A 52 8.90 -24.61 21.63
C ASN A 52 8.06 -24.63 20.34
N PRO A 53 6.99 -23.83 20.23
CA PRO A 53 6.34 -23.61 18.96
C PRO A 53 7.38 -23.07 17.97
N PRO A 54 7.28 -23.40 16.66
CA PRO A 54 8.13 -22.79 15.65
C PRO A 54 7.94 -21.28 15.74
N LEU A 55 8.99 -20.55 16.16
CA LEU A 55 9.02 -19.10 16.10
C LEU A 55 9.12 -18.72 14.62
N GLU A 56 7.99 -18.56 13.94
CA GLU A 56 7.97 -17.90 12.65
C GLU A 56 8.38 -16.43 12.86
N GLY A 57 9.56 -16.08 12.37
CA GLY A 57 10.12 -14.73 12.48
C GLY A 57 11.65 -14.64 12.51
N ARG A 58 12.39 -15.76 12.61
CA ARG A 58 13.86 -15.76 12.50
C ARG A 58 14.45 -16.16 11.16
N GLU A 59 13.62 -16.56 10.17
CA GLU A 59 14.10 -16.98 8.84
C GLU A 59 13.53 -16.16 7.66
N ALA A 60 13.05 -14.94 7.93
CA ALA A 60 12.89 -13.93 6.89
C ALA A 60 14.02 -12.90 7.05
N GLY A 61 15.19 -13.19 6.47
CA GLY A 61 16.23 -12.18 6.26
C GLY A 61 17.64 -12.49 6.74
N LEU A 62 18.14 -13.72 6.63
CA LEU A 62 19.58 -13.99 6.54
C LEU A 62 19.83 -15.19 5.59
N SER A 63 19.54 -15.00 4.30
CA SER A 63 20.19 -15.82 3.27
C SER A 63 21.55 -15.19 2.96
N GLU A 64 22.61 -15.94 3.24
CA GLU A 64 23.96 -15.62 2.80
C GLU A 64 24.00 -15.60 1.26
N SER A 65 24.11 -14.41 0.68
CA SER A 65 24.88 -14.22 -0.55
C SER A 65 25.59 -12.86 -0.54
N SER A 66 26.90 -12.96 -0.35
CA SER A 66 27.93 -11.92 -0.48
C SER A 66 27.81 -11.13 -1.80
N SER A 67 28.11 -9.83 -1.89
CA SER A 67 29.45 -9.29 -1.63
C SER A 67 29.54 -7.74 -1.68
N ASN A 68 30.25 -7.19 -0.66
CA ASN A 68 31.18 -6.04 -0.62
C ASN A 68 30.73 -4.64 -1.13
N GLN A 69 30.84 -3.53 -0.37
CA GLN A 69 31.99 -2.95 0.37
C GLN A 69 31.41 -1.98 1.47
N SER A 70 32.00 -1.65 2.63
CA SER A 70 33.31 -1.83 3.26
C SER A 70 33.25 -1.50 4.77
N GLY A 71 33.98 -2.26 5.59
CA GLY A 71 34.67 -1.75 6.80
C GLY A 71 34.01 -2.03 8.15
N TYR A 72 34.38 -3.14 8.81
CA TYR A 72 35.01 -3.25 10.14
C TYR A 72 35.04 -4.75 10.56
N ARG A 73 36.19 -5.22 11.03
CA ARG A 73 36.58 -6.64 11.19
C ARG A 73 36.67 -7.08 12.66
N ASN A 74 36.44 -8.39 12.86
CA ASN A 74 36.91 -9.34 13.90
C ASN A 74 35.93 -9.74 15.03
N PRO A 75 36.12 -10.93 15.67
CA PRO A 75 36.36 -12.28 15.12
C PRO A 75 35.45 -13.37 15.79
N PRO A 76 35.42 -14.63 15.31
CA PRO A 76 34.54 -15.68 15.85
C PRO A 76 35.16 -16.41 17.06
N LEU A 77 34.32 -16.79 18.03
CA LEU A 77 34.71 -17.66 19.14
C LEU A 77 34.09 -19.06 18.96
N GLU A 78 34.90 -19.99 18.45
CA GLU A 78 34.75 -21.42 18.70
C GLU A 78 35.62 -21.84 19.89
N GLY A 79 35.13 -22.84 20.63
CA GLY A 79 35.46 -23.09 22.03
C GLY A 79 36.81 -23.71 22.36
N ARG A 80 37.04 -23.87 23.67
CA ARG A 80 38.00 -24.81 24.25
C ARG A 80 37.66 -25.10 25.71
N GLU A 81 37.70 -26.38 26.03
CA GLU A 81 37.50 -27.04 27.32
C GLU A 81 38.59 -26.66 28.36
N ALA A 82 38.23 -26.70 29.65
CA ALA A 82 38.98 -27.37 30.72
C ALA A 82 38.28 -27.14 32.07
N GLY A 83 37.89 -28.23 32.74
CA GLY A 83 37.36 -28.19 34.11
C GLY A 83 38.45 -28.02 35.17
N LEU A 84 38.03 -27.70 36.40
CA LEU A 84 38.45 -28.34 37.65
C LEU A 84 37.86 -27.66 38.91
N SER A 85 37.40 -28.53 39.81
CA SER A 85 37.32 -28.44 41.28
C SER A 85 36.12 -27.76 41.98
N GLU A 86 35.50 -28.58 42.84
CA GLU A 86 34.59 -28.24 43.94
C GLU A 86 35.32 -27.46 45.07
N SER A 87 34.62 -26.55 45.76
CA SER A 87 34.52 -26.51 47.24
C SER A 87 33.73 -25.31 47.78
N SER A 88 32.62 -25.64 48.46
CA SER A 88 32.08 -25.10 49.72
C SER A 88 32.28 -23.63 50.18
N SER A 89 31.12 -22.99 50.41
CA SER A 89 30.71 -22.19 51.59
C SER A 89 31.24 -20.75 51.80
N LYS A 90 30.35 -19.75 51.72
CA LYS A 90 29.71 -19.06 52.87
C LYS A 90 28.90 -17.83 52.41
N GLN A 91 27.81 -17.60 53.14
CA GLN A 91 26.84 -16.51 53.01
C GLN A 91 27.47 -15.10 53.03
N SER A 92 26.90 -14.21 52.22
CA SER A 92 26.63 -12.84 52.65
C SER A 92 25.28 -12.40 52.10
N GLU A 93 24.27 -12.34 52.98
CA GLU A 93 22.96 -11.75 52.72
C GLU A 93 23.12 -10.25 52.46
N SER A 94 22.68 -9.79 51.29
CA SER A 94 22.23 -8.40 51.10
C SER A 94 20.75 -8.41 50.79
N LYS A 95 19.97 -7.88 51.73
CA LYS A 95 18.52 -7.75 51.71
C LYS A 95 18.04 -6.95 50.49
N ASN A 96 17.55 -7.65 49.48
CA ASN A 96 16.43 -7.20 48.65
C ASN A 96 15.34 -8.26 48.80
N PRO A 97 14.06 -7.90 49.02
CA PRO A 97 13.00 -8.89 49.12
C PRO A 97 12.95 -9.67 47.80
N PRO A 98 12.74 -11.01 47.83
CA PRO A 98 12.47 -11.75 46.62
C PRO A 98 11.21 -11.15 46.01
N LEU A 99 11.25 -10.78 44.73
CA LEU A 99 10.05 -10.67 43.92
C LEU A 99 9.50 -12.10 43.82
N GLU A 100 8.73 -12.51 44.83
CA GLU A 100 7.94 -13.73 44.81
C GLU A 100 6.96 -13.67 43.64
N GLY A 101 7.06 -14.69 42.78
CA GLY A 101 5.90 -15.28 42.12
C GLY A 101 5.13 -14.41 41.14
N ARG A 102 5.51 -14.50 39.87
CA ARG A 102 4.64 -14.94 38.75
C ARG A 102 5.46 -14.87 37.45
N GLU A 103 6.02 -16.00 37.06
CA GLU A 103 6.22 -16.27 35.64
C GLU A 103 4.82 -16.21 35.00
N ALA A 104 4.49 -15.08 34.37
CA ALA A 104 3.23 -14.94 33.69
C ALA A 104 3.25 -15.79 32.41
N GLY A 105 2.59 -16.94 32.45
CA GLY A 105 1.67 -17.32 31.38
C GLY A 105 2.18 -18.24 30.28
N PHE A 106 3.31 -18.96 30.45
CA PHE A 106 3.60 -20.08 29.55
C PHE A 106 2.84 -21.30 30.04
N VAL A 107 1.69 -21.60 29.43
CA VAL A 107 0.98 -22.86 29.67
C VAL A 107 1.40 -23.85 28.61
N PRO A 108 2.12 -24.92 28.99
CA PRO A 108 2.63 -25.90 28.02
C PRO A 108 1.52 -26.40 27.09
N GLY A 109 1.79 -26.39 25.78
CA GLY A 109 0.82 -26.81 24.77
C GLY A 109 -0.28 -25.79 24.45
N LYS A 110 -0.18 -24.52 24.90
CA LYS A 110 -1.09 -23.44 24.48
C LYS A 110 -0.31 -22.28 23.88
N VAL A 111 -0.88 -21.64 22.85
CA VAL A 111 -0.33 -20.42 22.25
C VAL A 111 -1.39 -19.34 22.14
N LEU A 112 -0.94 -18.09 22.25
CA LEU A 112 -1.78 -16.92 22.00
C LEU A 112 -2.15 -16.88 20.52
N TYR A 113 -3.39 -16.48 20.25
CA TYR A 113 -3.81 -16.23 18.87
C TYR A 113 -3.09 -15.02 18.30
N VAL A 114 -2.69 -15.09 17.04
CA VAL A 114 -1.78 -14.12 16.41
C VAL A 114 -2.34 -12.69 16.41
N TRP A 115 -3.66 -12.55 16.35
CA TRP A 115 -4.30 -11.24 16.40
C TRP A 115 -4.22 -10.56 17.77
N PHE A 116 -3.90 -11.33 18.82
CA PHE A 116 -3.59 -10.79 20.14
C PHE A 116 -2.12 -10.38 20.25
N ASP A 117 -1.18 -11.21 19.80
CA ASP A 117 0.25 -10.98 20.05
C ASP A 117 0.95 -10.14 18.98
N ALA A 118 0.45 -10.11 17.73
CA ALA A 118 1.10 -9.39 16.64
C ALA A 118 1.25 -7.87 16.90
N PRO A 119 0.24 -7.15 17.43
CA PRO A 119 0.40 -5.74 17.78
C PRO A 119 1.42 -5.49 18.90
N ILE A 120 1.64 -6.47 19.79
CA ILE A 120 2.71 -6.40 20.81
C ILE A 120 4.09 -6.38 20.15
N GLY A 121 4.19 -6.90 18.92
CA GLY A 121 5.35 -6.82 18.04
C GLY A 121 5.92 -5.41 17.89
N TYR A 122 5.10 -4.35 17.89
CA TYR A 122 5.61 -2.98 17.82
C TYR A 122 6.42 -2.60 19.06
N ILE A 123 6.00 -3.06 20.23
CA ILE A 123 6.67 -2.78 21.50
C ILE A 123 7.96 -3.59 21.58
N SER A 124 7.93 -4.88 21.22
CA SER A 124 9.13 -5.72 21.22
C SER A 124 10.16 -5.26 20.18
N ALA A 125 9.73 -4.83 19.00
CA ALA A 125 10.61 -4.20 18.01
C ALA A 125 11.24 -2.91 18.54
N THR A 126 10.46 -2.04 19.21
CA THR A 126 11.00 -0.81 19.83
C THR A 126 12.03 -1.15 20.92
N LYS A 127 11.77 -2.18 21.74
CA LYS A 127 12.72 -2.67 22.75
C LYS A 127 14.01 -3.16 22.11
N GLN A 128 13.92 -3.96 21.05
CA GLN A 128 15.10 -4.46 20.35
C GLN A 128 15.92 -3.32 19.75
N TRP A 129 15.27 -2.39 19.03
CA TRP A 129 15.93 -1.19 18.51
C TRP A 129 16.62 -0.38 19.61
N ALA A 130 15.97 -0.20 20.76
CA ALA A 130 16.51 0.54 21.89
C ALA A 130 17.74 -0.15 22.49
N LEU A 131 17.73 -1.49 22.58
CA LEU A 131 18.90 -2.27 22.99
C LEU A 131 20.06 -2.08 22.01
N ASP A 132 19.80 -2.23 20.71
CA ASP A 132 20.82 -2.13 19.65
C ASP A 132 21.44 -0.72 19.59
N ASN A 133 20.66 0.31 19.91
CA ASN A 133 21.07 1.72 19.83
C ASN A 133 21.40 2.35 21.19
N LYS A 134 21.42 1.56 22.28
CA LYS A 134 21.69 2.03 23.66
C LYS A 134 20.76 3.18 24.09
N LYS A 135 19.48 3.09 23.75
CA LYS A 135 18.42 4.05 24.11
C LYS A 135 17.43 3.44 25.10
N ASP A 136 16.61 4.28 25.73
CA ASP A 136 15.44 3.83 26.49
C ASP A 136 14.21 3.76 25.58
N TRP A 137 13.52 2.62 25.56
CA TRP A 137 12.29 2.42 24.79
C TRP A 137 11.05 2.97 25.50
N LYS A 138 11.08 3.10 26.84
CA LYS A 138 9.90 3.45 27.64
C LYS A 138 9.26 4.78 27.24
N PRO A 139 9.99 5.87 26.93
CA PRO A 139 9.37 7.13 26.54
C PRO A 139 8.46 7.01 25.31
N TYR A 140 8.76 6.09 24.39
CA TYR A 140 7.97 5.88 23.18
C TYR A 140 6.61 5.20 23.42
N TRP A 141 6.42 4.57 24.59
CA TRP A 141 5.23 3.77 24.90
C TRP A 141 4.53 4.15 26.22
N TYR A 142 5.14 5.02 27.04
CA TYR A 142 4.62 5.45 28.33
C TYR A 142 4.59 6.98 28.54
N ASN A 143 5.35 7.76 27.76
CA ASN A 143 5.32 9.21 27.92
C ASN A 143 4.06 9.79 27.26
N ALA A 144 3.25 10.52 28.03
CA ALA A 144 2.02 11.15 27.55
C ALA A 144 2.25 12.22 26.46
N ASP A 145 3.46 12.80 26.37
CA ASP A 145 3.82 13.76 25.33
C ASP A 145 4.17 13.10 23.98
N THR A 146 4.25 11.76 23.93
CA THR A 146 4.53 11.01 22.71
C THR A 146 3.26 10.83 21.88
N LYS A 147 3.29 11.25 20.61
CA LYS A 147 2.24 10.90 19.63
C LYS A 147 2.50 9.54 19.01
N LEU A 148 1.61 8.59 19.28
CA LEU A 148 1.66 7.26 18.70
C LEU A 148 0.77 7.22 17.44
N VAL A 149 1.35 6.92 16.27
CA VAL A 149 0.62 6.87 14.98
C VAL A 149 0.74 5.48 14.37
N HIS A 150 -0.34 4.95 13.82
CA HIS A 150 -0.37 3.62 13.19
C HIS A 150 -0.86 3.70 11.75
N PHE A 151 0.05 3.57 10.78
CA PHE A 151 -0.29 3.48 9.36
C PHE A 151 -0.64 2.05 8.99
N ILE A 152 -1.86 1.83 8.49
CA ILE A 152 -2.41 0.50 8.24
C ILE A 152 -3.26 0.45 6.96
N GLY A 153 -3.63 -0.74 6.51
CA GLY A 153 -4.74 -0.94 5.58
C GLY A 153 -6.08 -1.10 6.33
N LYS A 154 -7.21 -0.81 5.65
CA LYS A 154 -8.55 -0.76 6.26
C LYS A 154 -8.97 -2.01 7.03
N ASP A 155 -8.53 -3.19 6.59
CA ASP A 155 -8.87 -4.45 7.26
C ASP A 155 -8.32 -4.54 8.69
N ASN A 156 -7.31 -3.74 9.03
CA ASN A 156 -6.69 -3.74 10.35
C ASN A 156 -7.30 -2.70 11.31
N ILE A 157 -8.27 -1.87 10.88
CA ILE A 157 -8.80 -0.76 11.69
C ILE A 157 -9.31 -1.27 13.05
N VAL A 158 -10.10 -2.35 13.07
CA VAL A 158 -10.65 -2.91 14.31
C VAL A 158 -9.54 -3.29 15.30
N PHE A 159 -8.42 -3.83 14.81
CA PHE A 159 -7.31 -4.25 15.65
C PHE A 159 -6.57 -3.06 16.27
N HIS A 160 -6.34 -1.98 15.50
CA HIS A 160 -5.58 -0.82 15.99
C HIS A 160 -6.42 0.27 16.64
N ALA A 161 -7.74 0.28 16.42
CA ALA A 161 -8.66 1.26 17.03
C ALA A 161 -9.41 0.70 18.25
N ILE A 162 -9.49 -0.63 18.41
CA ILE A 162 -10.25 -1.26 19.51
C ILE A 162 -9.37 -2.24 20.28
N ILE A 163 -8.95 -3.33 19.64
CA ILE A 163 -8.33 -4.47 20.36
C ILE A 163 -7.01 -4.06 21.02
N PHE A 164 -6.09 -3.49 20.24
CA PHE A 164 -4.78 -3.10 20.76
C PHE A 164 -4.84 -1.92 21.74
N PRO A 165 -5.64 -0.85 21.51
CA PRO A 165 -5.83 0.21 22.50
C PRO A 165 -6.35 -0.29 23.86
N VAL A 166 -7.26 -1.28 23.88
CA VAL A 166 -7.69 -1.92 25.13
C VAL A 166 -6.50 -2.56 25.84
N MET A 167 -5.69 -3.34 25.12
CA MET A 167 -4.50 -4.00 25.68
C MET A 167 -3.50 -2.98 26.24
N LEU A 168 -3.22 -1.91 25.47
CA LEU A 168 -2.33 -0.82 25.88
C LEU A 168 -2.83 -0.14 27.15
N LYS A 169 -4.13 0.18 27.21
CA LYS A 169 -4.75 0.82 28.38
C LYS A 169 -4.62 -0.04 29.64
N LEU A 170 -4.87 -1.35 29.52
CA LEU A 170 -4.75 -2.29 30.65
C LEU A 170 -3.31 -2.42 31.16
N HIS A 171 -2.33 -2.21 30.30
CA HIS A 171 -0.91 -2.27 30.62
C HIS A 171 -0.30 -0.89 30.97
N GLY A 172 -1.12 0.18 30.99
CA GLY A 172 -0.70 1.53 31.32
C GLY A 172 0.15 2.21 30.25
N ASN A 173 0.08 1.74 29.00
CA ASN A 173 0.73 2.38 27.86
C ASN A 173 -0.08 3.56 27.31
N ILE A 174 0.58 4.42 26.54
CA ILE A 174 -0.11 5.44 25.73
C ILE A 174 -0.96 4.79 24.64
N LEU A 175 -1.99 5.50 24.19
CA LEU A 175 -2.88 5.05 23.12
C LEU A 175 -2.47 5.69 21.79
N PRO A 176 -2.86 5.08 20.65
CA PRO A 176 -2.70 5.73 19.36
C PRO A 176 -3.42 7.08 19.33
N ASP A 177 -2.69 8.13 18.97
CA ASP A 177 -3.23 9.47 18.72
C ASP A 177 -4.00 9.49 17.39
N ASN A 178 -3.50 8.76 16.40
CA ASN A 178 -4.17 8.58 15.12
C ASN A 178 -3.85 7.22 14.49
N VAL A 179 -4.77 6.72 13.67
CA VAL A 179 -4.64 5.47 12.92
C VAL A 179 -4.95 5.74 11.44
N PRO A 180 -4.05 6.41 10.69
CA PRO A 180 -4.24 6.63 9.26
C PRO A 180 -4.36 5.29 8.53
N SER A 181 -5.46 5.11 7.81
CA SER A 181 -5.76 3.88 7.11
C SER A 181 -5.98 4.12 5.63
N ASN A 182 -5.40 3.26 4.80
CA ASN A 182 -5.58 3.28 3.36
C ASN A 182 -6.57 2.21 2.89
N GLU A 183 -7.28 2.53 1.81
CA GLU A 183 -8.15 1.63 1.04
C GLU A 183 -7.31 0.69 0.17
N PHE A 184 -7.94 -0.17 -0.65
CA PHE A 184 -7.20 -1.14 -1.45
C PHE A 184 -6.60 -0.54 -2.71
N MET A 185 -5.52 -1.16 -3.20
CA MET A 185 -4.95 -0.89 -4.52
C MET A 185 -5.17 -2.10 -5.42
N ASN A 186 -5.85 -1.87 -6.55
CA ASN A 186 -6.01 -2.83 -7.63
C ASN A 186 -4.86 -2.72 -8.63
N LEU A 187 -4.71 -3.73 -9.48
CA LEU A 187 -3.66 -3.81 -10.50
C LEU A 187 -4.30 -4.16 -11.84
N GLU A 188 -4.15 -3.31 -12.84
CA GLU A 188 -4.57 -3.59 -14.23
C GLU A 188 -6.03 -4.12 -14.32
N GLY A 189 -6.97 -3.44 -13.68
CA GLY A 189 -8.40 -3.77 -13.65
C GLY A 189 -8.83 -4.80 -12.60
N ASP A 190 -7.88 -5.46 -11.93
CA ASP A 190 -8.14 -6.63 -11.10
C ASP A 190 -7.60 -6.48 -9.66
N LYS A 191 -8.22 -7.16 -8.70
CA LYS A 191 -7.70 -7.21 -7.32
C LYS A 191 -6.36 -7.97 -7.28
N MET A 192 -5.36 -7.37 -6.64
CA MET A 192 -4.07 -8.03 -6.45
C MET A 192 -4.24 -9.38 -5.72
N SER A 193 -3.57 -10.42 -6.22
CA SER A 193 -3.70 -11.78 -5.71
C SER A 193 -2.47 -12.61 -6.02
N THR A 194 -1.72 -12.96 -4.98
CA THR A 194 -0.55 -13.83 -5.06
C THR A 194 -0.92 -15.23 -5.56
N SER A 195 -2.04 -15.78 -5.10
CA SER A 195 -2.55 -17.09 -5.53
C SER A 195 -3.03 -17.12 -6.99
N ARG A 196 -3.30 -15.97 -7.61
CA ARG A 196 -3.60 -15.86 -9.05
C ARG A 196 -2.41 -15.36 -9.87
N GLY A 197 -1.23 -15.17 -9.27
CA GLY A 197 -0.07 -14.57 -9.92
C GLY A 197 -0.30 -13.14 -10.39
N TRP A 198 -1.28 -12.44 -9.80
CA TRP A 198 -1.71 -11.12 -10.20
C TRP A 198 -1.23 -10.09 -9.17
N SER A 199 0.08 -9.92 -9.09
CA SER A 199 0.76 -9.03 -8.15
C SER A 199 2.06 -8.54 -8.77
N ILE A 200 2.49 -7.35 -8.36
CA ILE A 200 3.84 -6.87 -8.66
C ILE A 200 4.76 -7.42 -7.57
N GLU A 201 5.70 -8.29 -7.94
CA GLU A 201 6.73 -8.73 -7.00
C GLU A 201 7.86 -7.71 -6.95
N MET A 202 8.30 -7.37 -5.74
CA MET A 202 9.37 -6.38 -5.57
C MET A 202 10.71 -6.87 -6.12
N GLU A 203 10.97 -8.19 -6.09
CA GLU A 203 12.19 -8.75 -6.68
C GLU A 203 12.22 -8.57 -8.20
N ASP A 204 11.09 -8.83 -8.88
CA ASP A 204 10.94 -8.61 -10.32
C ASP A 204 11.14 -7.12 -10.64
N TYR A 205 10.50 -6.23 -9.89
CA TYR A 205 10.66 -4.78 -10.07
C TYR A 205 12.13 -4.34 -9.88
N ILE A 206 12.81 -4.88 -8.87
CA ILE A 206 14.22 -4.57 -8.61
C ILE A 206 15.09 -5.02 -9.78
N ASN A 207 14.87 -6.25 -10.26
CA ASN A 207 15.62 -6.82 -11.37
C ASN A 207 15.38 -6.06 -12.67
N ASP A 208 14.14 -5.68 -12.95
CA ASP A 208 13.74 -5.08 -14.22
C ASP A 208 14.04 -3.58 -14.29
N PHE A 209 14.03 -2.86 -13.16
CA PHE A 209 14.15 -1.39 -13.16
C PHE A 209 15.25 -0.83 -12.24
N VAL A 210 15.41 -1.39 -11.03
CA VAL A 210 16.27 -0.77 -9.99
C VAL A 210 17.74 -1.13 -10.14
N LYS A 211 18.07 -2.26 -10.77
CA LYS A 211 19.47 -2.57 -11.11
C LYS A 211 20.11 -1.43 -11.91
N LYS A 212 21.41 -1.20 -11.68
CA LYS A 212 22.14 -0.02 -12.18
C LYS A 212 22.07 0.09 -13.71
N GLU A 213 22.11 -1.04 -14.40
CA GLU A 213 22.00 -1.18 -15.85
C GLU A 213 20.61 -0.83 -16.40
N ASN A 214 19.56 -0.96 -15.59
CA ASN A 214 18.16 -0.81 -16.01
C ASN A 214 17.51 0.50 -15.53
N GLY A 215 18.20 1.26 -14.69
CA GLY A 215 17.71 2.54 -14.22
C GLY A 215 18.39 2.98 -12.95
N GLY A 216 18.71 2.06 -12.04
CA GLY A 216 19.30 2.41 -10.75
C GLY A 216 18.28 3.04 -9.79
N ASP A 217 18.81 3.78 -8.82
CA ASP A 217 18.07 4.41 -7.73
C ASP A 217 16.90 5.31 -8.18
N GLN A 218 16.98 5.95 -9.36
CA GLN A 218 15.88 6.77 -9.89
C GLN A 218 14.58 5.98 -10.10
N MET A 219 14.67 4.66 -10.30
CA MET A 219 13.49 3.81 -10.46
C MET A 219 12.83 3.50 -9.12
N VAL A 220 13.58 3.54 -8.01
CA VAL A 220 12.97 3.51 -6.66
C VAL A 220 12.11 4.75 -6.46
N ASP A 221 12.64 5.93 -6.79
CA ASP A 221 11.90 7.18 -6.70
C ASP A 221 10.70 7.21 -7.66
N ALA A 222 10.86 6.66 -8.86
CA ALA A 222 9.77 6.55 -9.82
C ALA A 222 8.58 5.74 -9.27
N LEU A 223 8.84 4.58 -8.65
CA LEU A 223 7.80 3.77 -8.02
C LEU A 223 7.17 4.50 -6.82
N ARG A 224 7.99 5.06 -5.94
CA ARG A 224 7.53 5.83 -4.77
C ARG A 224 6.62 6.97 -5.18
N TYR A 225 7.01 7.71 -6.22
CA TYR A 225 6.25 8.81 -6.78
C TYR A 225 4.86 8.36 -7.21
N TYR A 226 4.80 7.33 -8.05
CA TYR A 226 3.54 6.89 -8.61
C TYR A 226 2.63 6.30 -7.53
N LEU A 227 3.14 5.43 -6.65
CA LEU A 227 2.36 4.87 -5.54
C LEU A 227 1.78 5.95 -4.61
N THR A 228 2.52 7.03 -4.37
CA THR A 228 2.03 8.17 -3.59
C THR A 228 0.99 8.98 -4.38
N ALA A 229 1.20 9.18 -5.69
CA ALA A 229 0.26 9.90 -6.55
C ALA A 229 -1.10 9.19 -6.64
N ILE A 230 -1.10 7.85 -6.61
CA ILE A 230 -2.30 7.02 -6.62
C ILE A 230 -2.64 6.44 -5.24
N ALA A 231 -2.12 7.01 -4.14
CA ALA A 231 -2.35 6.47 -2.81
C ALA A 231 -3.87 6.36 -2.53
N PRO A 232 -4.36 5.18 -2.10
CA PRO A 232 -5.78 4.95 -1.84
C PRO A 232 -6.17 5.56 -0.47
N GLU A 233 -6.08 6.89 -0.34
CA GLU A 233 -6.32 7.62 0.91
C GLU A 233 -7.81 7.71 1.27
N THR A 234 -8.71 7.76 0.27
CA THR A 234 -10.15 7.98 0.50
C THR A 234 -11.06 6.97 -0.19
N LYS A 235 -10.54 6.23 -1.16
CA LYS A 235 -11.22 5.18 -1.92
C LYS A 235 -10.18 4.25 -2.51
N ASP A 236 -10.61 3.07 -2.93
CA ASP A 236 -9.76 2.15 -3.66
C ASP A 236 -9.13 2.86 -4.88
N SER A 237 -7.87 2.54 -5.16
CA SER A 237 -7.12 3.07 -6.29
C SER A 237 -6.61 1.95 -7.19
N GLU A 238 -6.01 2.32 -8.32
CA GLU A 238 -5.57 1.38 -9.33
C GLU A 238 -4.16 1.72 -9.80
N PHE A 239 -3.29 0.73 -9.74
CA PHE A 239 -2.01 0.75 -10.43
C PHE A 239 -2.20 0.23 -11.85
N THR A 240 -1.76 1.03 -12.84
CA THR A 240 -1.56 0.57 -14.21
C THR A 240 -0.13 0.89 -14.65
N TRP A 241 0.50 -0.01 -15.39
CA TRP A 241 1.83 0.23 -15.96
C TRP A 241 1.83 1.39 -16.94
N LYS A 242 0.71 1.60 -17.63
CA LYS A 242 0.54 2.78 -18.49
C LYS A 242 0.48 4.07 -17.67
N GLY A 243 -0.30 4.08 -16.59
CA GLY A 243 -0.34 5.22 -15.67
C GLY A 243 1.00 5.50 -15.00
N PHE A 244 1.75 4.45 -14.65
CA PHE A 244 3.13 4.55 -14.13
C PHE A 244 4.05 5.28 -15.12
N GLN A 245 4.06 4.83 -16.38
CA GLN A 245 4.83 5.46 -17.46
C GLN A 245 4.40 6.92 -17.68
N ASP A 246 3.10 7.18 -17.75
CA ASP A 246 2.55 8.51 -18.04
C ASP A 246 2.87 9.51 -16.92
N ALA A 247 2.80 9.09 -15.65
CA ALA A 247 3.16 9.91 -14.50
C ALA A 247 4.66 10.26 -14.51
N ILE A 248 5.53 9.28 -14.76
CA ILE A 248 6.98 9.54 -14.83
C ILE A 248 7.30 10.47 -15.98
N LYS A 249 6.74 10.21 -17.16
CA LYS A 249 6.99 11.04 -18.33
C LYS A 249 6.45 12.46 -18.09
N GLY A 250 5.17 12.59 -17.76
CA GLY A 250 4.47 13.87 -17.68
C GLY A 250 4.90 14.75 -16.51
N GLU A 251 5.22 14.16 -15.35
CA GLU A 251 5.48 14.92 -14.13
C GLU A 251 6.96 14.87 -13.71
N LEU A 252 7.59 13.70 -13.67
CA LEU A 252 8.99 13.60 -13.27
C LEU A 252 9.95 14.08 -14.36
N VAL A 253 9.76 13.66 -15.61
CA VAL A 253 10.66 14.01 -16.72
C VAL A 253 10.31 15.39 -17.29
N ASP A 254 9.06 15.59 -17.73
CA ASP A 254 8.67 16.77 -18.51
C ASP A 254 8.48 18.03 -17.64
N VAL A 255 8.24 17.89 -16.33
CA VAL A 255 8.06 19.00 -15.38
C VAL A 255 9.24 19.14 -14.42
N PHE A 256 9.38 18.22 -13.45
CA PHE A 256 10.34 18.37 -12.35
C PHE A 256 11.79 18.29 -12.85
N GLY A 257 12.13 17.20 -13.53
CA GLY A 257 13.46 16.96 -14.09
C GLY A 257 13.82 17.98 -15.17
N ASN A 258 12.86 18.37 -16.01
CA ASN A 258 13.06 19.41 -17.03
C ASN A 258 13.41 20.77 -16.40
N PHE A 259 12.71 21.20 -15.34
CA PHE A 259 13.03 22.44 -14.65
C PHE A 259 14.46 22.44 -14.11
N VAL A 260 14.82 21.40 -13.35
CA VAL A 260 16.15 21.25 -12.74
C VAL A 260 17.24 21.22 -13.82
N ASN A 261 17.03 20.44 -14.88
CA ASN A 261 17.98 20.35 -15.98
C ASN A 261 18.16 21.70 -16.69
N ARG A 262 17.06 22.40 -17.05
CA ARG A 262 17.14 23.72 -17.69
C ARG A 262 17.86 24.74 -16.82
N ALA A 263 17.59 24.77 -15.52
CA ALA A 263 18.25 25.67 -14.58
C ALA A 263 19.77 25.45 -14.59
N PHE A 264 20.21 24.19 -14.50
CA PHE A 264 21.63 23.84 -14.54
C PHE A 264 22.28 24.13 -15.90
N VAL A 265 21.65 23.73 -17.01
CA VAL A 265 22.18 23.96 -18.36
C VAL A 265 22.36 25.45 -18.64
N LEU A 266 21.38 26.28 -18.28
CA LEU A 266 21.48 27.73 -18.45
C LEU A 266 22.51 28.35 -17.51
N MET A 267 22.65 27.83 -16.29
CA MET A 267 23.69 28.29 -15.36
C MET A 267 25.09 28.09 -15.93
N HIS A 268 25.36 26.94 -16.55
CA HIS A 268 26.64 26.68 -17.21
C HIS A 268 26.86 27.56 -18.44
N LYS A 269 25.82 27.72 -19.26
CA LYS A 269 25.90 28.52 -20.50
C LYS A 269 26.03 30.03 -20.25
N LEU A 270 25.30 30.57 -19.26
CA LEU A 270 25.12 32.01 -19.09
C LEU A 270 25.80 32.58 -17.84
N CYS A 271 26.11 31.74 -16.84
CA CYS A 271 26.71 32.14 -15.57
C CYS A 271 27.98 31.35 -15.23
N LYS A 272 28.59 30.69 -16.22
CA LYS A 272 29.87 29.95 -16.10
C LYS A 272 29.83 28.85 -15.01
N GLY A 273 28.66 28.27 -14.77
CA GLY A 273 28.46 27.20 -13.79
C GLY A 273 28.66 27.66 -12.35
N LYS A 274 28.50 28.97 -12.07
CA LYS A 274 28.58 29.55 -10.73
C LYS A 274 27.28 30.23 -10.35
N VAL A 275 26.92 30.20 -9.07
CA VAL A 275 25.75 30.91 -8.56
C VAL A 275 25.92 32.43 -8.81
N PRO A 276 25.06 33.07 -9.62
CA PRO A 276 25.20 34.48 -9.94
C PRO A 276 24.76 35.36 -8.76
N PRO A 277 25.22 36.61 -8.68
CA PRO A 277 24.74 37.57 -7.69
C PRO A 277 23.25 37.87 -7.91
N LEU A 278 22.55 38.21 -6.82
CA LEU A 278 21.18 38.74 -6.88
C LEU A 278 21.25 40.26 -6.84
N HIS A 279 20.72 40.91 -7.87
CA HIS A 279 20.65 42.37 -8.03
C HIS A 279 19.30 42.87 -7.51
N ALA A 280 19.25 43.19 -6.22
CA ALA A 280 18.02 43.54 -5.50
C ALA A 280 17.33 44.81 -6.03
N ASP A 281 18.10 45.71 -6.63
CA ASP A 281 17.66 46.99 -7.21
C ASP A 281 16.75 46.83 -8.43
N ILE A 282 16.79 45.67 -9.11
CA ILE A 282 16.04 45.43 -10.35
C ILE A 282 15.08 44.24 -10.26
N LEU A 283 14.79 43.73 -9.06
CA LEU A 283 13.79 42.68 -8.89
C LEU A 283 12.42 43.18 -9.32
N ASP A 284 11.71 42.37 -10.11
CA ASP A 284 10.32 42.65 -10.49
C ASP A 284 9.33 41.78 -9.70
N ASP A 285 8.05 41.92 -10.01
CA ASP A 285 6.99 41.23 -9.29
C ASP A 285 6.99 39.72 -9.54
N ALA A 286 7.43 39.27 -10.72
CA ALA A 286 7.57 37.84 -10.99
C ALA A 286 8.67 37.21 -10.12
N ASP A 287 9.77 37.93 -9.89
CA ASP A 287 10.85 37.50 -8.99
C ASP A 287 10.36 37.40 -7.54
N ARG A 288 9.70 38.45 -7.06
CA ARG A 288 9.13 38.49 -5.70
C ARG A 288 8.08 37.40 -5.50
N ASN A 289 7.22 37.19 -6.48
CA ASN A 289 6.18 36.18 -6.43
C ASN A 289 6.76 34.76 -6.34
N LEU A 290 7.82 34.45 -7.12
CA LEU A 290 8.42 33.11 -7.04
C LEU A 290 9.05 32.83 -5.67
N PHE A 291 9.69 33.83 -5.04
CA PHE A 291 10.16 33.70 -3.65
C PHE A 291 9.02 33.48 -2.65
N ALA A 292 7.92 34.21 -2.82
CA ALA A 292 6.72 34.03 -1.98
C ALA A 292 6.11 32.64 -2.15
N GLU A 293 6.03 32.12 -3.39
CA GLU A 293 5.57 30.77 -3.68
C GLU A 293 6.45 29.72 -2.97
N ILE A 294 7.78 29.82 -3.06
CA ILE A 294 8.72 28.91 -2.37
C ILE A 294 8.45 28.88 -0.86
N ALA A 295 8.32 30.04 -0.23
CA ALA A 295 8.05 30.14 1.21
C ALA A 295 6.68 29.56 1.57
N SER A 296 5.65 29.83 0.76
CA SER A 296 4.29 29.33 0.99
C SER A 296 4.17 27.82 0.81
N THR A 297 4.89 27.23 -0.15
CA THR A 297 4.88 25.79 -0.42
C THR A 297 5.37 24.99 0.78
N LYS A 298 6.33 25.51 1.55
CA LYS A 298 6.74 24.89 2.82
C LYS A 298 5.55 24.68 3.73
N LEU A 299 4.80 25.75 4.02
CA LEU A 299 3.68 25.72 4.95
C LEU A 299 2.56 24.78 4.47
N LYS A 300 2.31 24.75 3.16
CA LYS A 300 1.34 23.83 2.56
C LYS A 300 1.76 22.38 2.73
N ILE A 301 2.99 22.03 2.32
CA ILE A 301 3.48 20.65 2.42
C ILE A 301 3.52 20.19 3.88
N GLU A 302 3.99 21.05 4.78
CA GLU A 302 4.03 20.75 6.22
C GLU A 302 2.63 20.46 6.77
N GLY A 303 1.65 21.32 6.50
CA GLY A 303 0.26 21.08 6.93
C GLY A 303 -0.37 19.83 6.32
N LEU A 304 -0.05 19.50 5.07
CA LEU A 304 -0.56 18.31 4.39
C LEU A 304 0.06 17.02 4.96
N ILE A 305 1.37 17.01 5.23
CA ILE A 305 2.05 15.85 5.83
C ILE A 305 1.58 15.63 7.28
N GLU A 306 1.45 16.69 8.08
CA GLU A 306 0.92 16.62 9.46
C GLU A 306 -0.53 16.11 9.53
N THR A 307 -1.27 16.22 8.42
CA THR A 307 -2.64 15.70 8.29
C THR A 307 -2.74 14.47 7.41
N TYR A 308 -1.60 13.82 7.12
CA TYR A 308 -1.47 12.55 6.38
C TYR A 308 -2.01 12.58 4.93
N LYS A 309 -2.03 13.76 4.29
CA LYS A 309 -2.43 13.97 2.89
C LYS A 309 -1.20 13.93 1.99
N PHE A 310 -0.60 12.76 1.85
CA PHE A 310 0.69 12.60 1.15
C PHE A 310 0.58 12.84 -0.35
N ARG A 311 -0.54 12.46 -0.97
CA ARG A 311 -0.78 12.73 -2.40
C ARG A 311 -0.78 14.23 -2.69
N ASP A 312 -1.51 15.00 -1.89
CA ASP A 312 -1.61 16.44 -2.05
C ASP A 312 -0.26 17.12 -1.74
N ALA A 313 0.46 16.64 -0.72
CA ALA A 313 1.80 17.13 -0.39
C ALA A 313 2.79 16.92 -1.55
N GLN A 314 2.80 15.73 -2.16
CA GLN A 314 3.63 15.44 -3.32
C GLN A 314 3.25 16.32 -4.53
N TYR A 315 1.95 16.57 -4.73
CA TYR A 315 1.47 17.44 -5.80
C TYR A 315 2.04 18.87 -5.68
N GLU A 316 2.08 19.45 -4.48
CA GLU A 316 2.63 20.79 -4.26
C GLU A 316 4.12 20.91 -4.65
N VAL A 317 4.91 19.83 -4.50
CA VAL A 317 6.30 19.79 -4.97
C VAL A 317 6.37 19.94 -6.48
N ILE A 318 5.55 19.18 -7.21
CA ILE A 318 5.53 19.18 -8.67
C ILE A 318 4.93 20.49 -9.20
N ASP A 319 3.89 21.01 -8.56
CA ASP A 319 3.31 22.31 -8.90
C ASP A 319 4.32 23.45 -8.75
N LEU A 320 5.12 23.45 -7.69
CA LEU A 320 6.18 24.44 -7.53
C LEU A 320 7.23 24.34 -8.65
N ALA A 321 7.55 23.14 -9.13
CA ALA A 321 8.40 22.97 -10.32
C ALA A 321 7.72 23.47 -11.61
N ARG A 322 6.38 23.32 -11.77
CA ARG A 322 5.61 23.92 -12.88
C ARG A 322 5.72 25.45 -12.85
N LYS A 323 5.56 26.06 -11.67
CA LYS A 323 5.74 27.50 -11.46
C LYS A 323 7.16 27.96 -11.82
N GLY A 324 8.18 27.19 -11.43
CA GLY A 324 9.57 27.44 -11.83
C GLY A 324 9.78 27.39 -13.35
N ASN A 325 9.21 26.38 -14.03
CA ASN A 325 9.25 26.29 -15.49
C ASN A 325 8.58 27.50 -16.16
N LYS A 326 7.39 27.90 -15.68
CA LYS A 326 6.67 29.07 -16.18
C LYS A 326 7.49 30.35 -15.98
N TYR A 327 8.01 30.58 -14.78
CA TYR A 327 8.86 31.72 -14.47
C TYR A 327 10.05 31.83 -15.42
N MET A 328 10.78 30.73 -15.63
CA MET A 328 11.91 30.69 -16.57
C MET A 328 11.47 30.94 -18.02
N GLN A 329 10.27 30.47 -18.39
CA GLN A 329 9.69 30.68 -19.72
C GLN A 329 9.26 32.12 -19.97
N ASP A 330 8.73 32.80 -18.96
CA ASP A 330 8.32 34.20 -19.05
C ASP A 330 9.57 35.11 -19.07
N LYS A 331 10.60 34.80 -18.28
CA LYS A 331 11.84 35.58 -18.20
C LYS A 331 12.76 35.45 -19.40
N GLN A 332 12.69 34.34 -20.12
CA GLN A 332 13.44 34.06 -21.36
C GLN A 332 14.94 34.46 -21.31
N PRO A 333 15.74 34.03 -20.30
CA PRO A 333 17.12 34.47 -20.15
C PRO A 333 18.01 34.15 -21.36
N TRP A 334 17.68 33.11 -22.14
CA TRP A 334 18.39 32.78 -23.39
C TRP A 334 18.16 33.81 -24.51
N ILE A 335 16.98 34.45 -24.58
CA ILE A 335 16.70 35.53 -25.53
C ILE A 335 17.38 36.82 -25.08
N VAL A 336 17.35 37.13 -23.78
CA VAL A 336 18.06 38.27 -23.19
C VAL A 336 19.56 38.17 -23.53
N ALA A 337 20.17 37.00 -23.33
CA ALA A 337 21.56 36.74 -23.67
C ALA A 337 21.86 36.93 -25.18
N LYS A 338 20.99 36.39 -26.05
CA LYS A 338 21.15 36.52 -27.50
C LYS A 338 21.11 37.97 -27.95
N LYS A 339 20.17 38.77 -27.44
CA LYS A 339 20.06 40.21 -27.76
C LYS A 339 21.29 40.99 -27.29
N ALA A 340 21.80 40.71 -26.08
CA ALA A 340 23.00 41.36 -25.56
C ALA A 340 24.28 41.04 -26.35
N SER A 341 24.31 39.91 -27.07
CA SER A 341 25.45 39.48 -27.87
C SER A 341 25.52 40.08 -29.29
N LEU A 342 24.44 40.72 -29.77
CA LEU A 342 24.43 41.34 -31.10
C LEU A 342 25.34 42.60 -31.13
N PRO A 343 26.09 42.83 -32.22
CA PRO A 343 26.85 44.07 -32.38
C PRO A 343 25.89 45.26 -32.48
N SER A 344 26.21 46.35 -31.77
CA SER A 344 25.58 47.65 -31.99
C SER A 344 25.85 48.09 -33.42
N GLU A 345 24.84 48.19 -34.27
CA GLU A 345 25.02 48.74 -35.62
C GLU A 345 25.54 50.18 -35.51
N GLY A 346 26.82 50.37 -35.87
CA GLY A 346 27.37 51.66 -36.25
C GLY A 346 27.54 52.72 -35.15
N GLY A 347 28.49 52.53 -34.23
CA GLY A 347 29.40 53.58 -33.71
C GLY A 347 28.84 54.85 -33.04
N PHE A 348 27.53 55.04 -32.97
CA PHE A 348 26.86 56.12 -32.26
C PHE A 348 25.81 55.49 -31.35
N LEU A 349 25.63 56.08 -30.16
CA LEU A 349 24.51 55.77 -29.28
C LEU A 349 23.21 56.23 -29.96
N THR A 350 22.68 55.45 -30.89
CA THR A 350 21.25 55.47 -31.16
C THR A 350 20.58 54.77 -29.99
N PRO A 351 19.61 55.41 -29.31
CA PRO A 351 18.75 54.68 -28.40
C PRO A 351 18.08 53.61 -29.27
N LEU A 352 18.33 52.33 -28.98
CA LEU A 352 17.46 51.28 -29.45
C LEU A 352 16.11 51.57 -28.77
N THR A 353 15.25 52.33 -29.44
CA THR A 353 13.84 52.45 -29.10
C THR A 353 13.19 51.10 -29.38
N GLY A 354 13.51 50.11 -28.54
CA GLY A 354 12.84 48.84 -28.52
C GLY A 354 11.52 49.06 -27.83
N GLU A 355 10.43 49.01 -28.60
CA GLU A 355 9.11 48.77 -28.03
C GLU A 355 9.21 47.56 -27.10
N GLY A 356 8.81 47.75 -25.84
CA GLY A 356 8.84 46.70 -24.83
C GLY A 356 8.11 45.46 -25.32
N PHE A 357 8.58 44.28 -24.94
CA PHE A 357 7.86 43.05 -25.25
C PHE A 357 6.59 43.02 -24.40
N GLN A 358 5.46 42.83 -25.07
CA GLN A 358 4.20 42.53 -24.42
C GLN A 358 4.28 41.08 -23.90
N ASN A 359 4.34 40.96 -22.59
CA ASN A 359 4.26 39.70 -21.87
C ASN A 359 2.90 39.03 -22.19
N ASN A 360 2.79 37.72 -21.96
CA ASN A 360 1.55 36.98 -22.21
C ASN A 360 0.33 37.48 -21.41
N ASP A 361 0.55 38.33 -20.41
CA ASP A 361 -0.47 39.00 -19.60
C ASP A 361 -0.77 40.46 -20.04
N GLY A 362 -0.17 40.93 -21.13
CA GLY A 362 -0.34 42.29 -21.63
C GLY A 362 0.63 43.33 -21.05
N SER A 363 1.45 42.99 -20.05
CA SER A 363 2.42 43.92 -19.44
C SER A 363 3.66 44.11 -20.31
N HIS A 364 4.29 45.29 -20.28
CA HIS A 364 5.46 45.60 -21.10
C HIS A 364 6.75 45.45 -20.28
N SER A 365 7.67 44.60 -20.74
CA SER A 365 9.02 44.53 -20.17
C SER A 365 9.84 45.76 -20.58
N PRO A 366 10.57 46.42 -19.66
CA PRO A 366 11.31 47.65 -19.96
C PRO A 366 12.46 47.40 -20.97
N PRO A 367 12.88 48.42 -21.73
CA PRO A 367 14.04 48.31 -22.63
C PRO A 367 15.31 47.98 -21.83
N VAL A 368 16.06 46.99 -22.27
CA VAL A 368 17.33 46.60 -21.63
C VAL A 368 18.47 47.39 -22.27
N GLU A 369 18.90 48.48 -21.64
CA GLU A 369 20.04 49.28 -22.12
C GLU A 369 21.38 48.66 -21.67
N GLY A 370 22.11 48.07 -22.63
CA GLY A 370 23.50 47.64 -22.44
C GLY A 370 23.71 46.21 -21.92
N ARG A 371 24.91 45.66 -22.20
CA ARG A 371 25.29 44.27 -21.87
C ARG A 371 25.25 43.98 -20.36
N GLU A 372 25.58 44.97 -19.53
CA GLU A 372 25.59 44.82 -18.08
C GLU A 372 24.17 44.68 -17.52
N ALA A 373 23.24 45.53 -17.94
CA ALA A 373 21.84 45.43 -17.52
C ALA A 373 21.21 44.09 -17.93
N ALA A 374 21.51 43.62 -19.15
CA ALA A 374 21.07 42.30 -19.61
C ALA A 374 21.63 41.15 -18.74
N GLN A 375 22.90 41.23 -18.34
CA GLN A 375 23.49 40.23 -17.45
C GLN A 375 22.83 40.24 -16.08
N LYS A 376 22.50 41.40 -15.51
CA LYS A 376 21.81 41.47 -14.21
C LYS A 376 20.43 40.80 -14.23
N ILE A 377 19.69 40.93 -15.33
CA ILE A 377 18.38 40.26 -15.51
C ILE A 377 18.57 38.74 -15.58
N ILE A 378 19.57 38.27 -16.35
CA ILE A 378 19.91 36.84 -16.46
C ILE A 378 20.33 36.29 -15.09
N ASP A 379 21.18 37.03 -14.37
CA ASP A 379 21.68 36.68 -13.06
C ASP A 379 20.53 36.51 -12.06
N ASN A 380 19.59 37.45 -11.98
CA ASN A 380 18.42 37.35 -11.10
C ASN A 380 17.57 36.11 -11.43
N CYS A 381 17.23 35.92 -12.70
CA CYS A 381 16.44 34.78 -13.14
C CYS A 381 17.07 33.44 -12.73
N LEU A 382 18.36 33.28 -13.02
CA LEU A 382 19.07 32.03 -12.75
C LEU A 382 19.41 31.86 -11.27
N HIS A 383 19.66 32.95 -10.53
CA HIS A 383 19.80 32.91 -9.07
C HIS A 383 18.55 32.30 -8.45
N ILE A 384 17.38 32.84 -8.77
CA ILE A 384 16.10 32.41 -8.19
C ILE A 384 15.78 30.97 -8.61
N CYS A 385 16.00 30.60 -9.87
CA CYS A 385 15.81 29.22 -10.33
C CYS A 385 16.69 28.23 -9.57
N LEU A 386 17.90 28.63 -9.18
CA LEU A 386 18.80 27.77 -8.41
C LEU A 386 18.41 27.68 -6.94
N GLN A 387 17.97 28.77 -6.30
CA GLN A 387 17.40 28.72 -4.95
C GLN A 387 16.14 27.86 -4.92
N LEU A 388 15.29 27.96 -5.95
CA LEU A 388 14.14 27.09 -6.13
C LEU A 388 14.57 25.63 -6.30
N THR A 389 15.59 25.36 -7.11
CA THR A 389 16.13 24.00 -7.30
C THR A 389 16.61 23.40 -5.96
N ALA A 390 17.29 24.19 -5.12
CA ALA A 390 17.69 23.75 -3.79
C ALA A 390 16.49 23.44 -2.88
N ASN A 391 15.47 24.30 -2.87
CA ASN A 391 14.25 24.08 -2.10
C ASN A 391 13.47 22.85 -2.59
N LEU A 392 13.37 22.64 -3.90
CA LEU A 392 12.75 21.44 -4.48
C LEU A 392 13.45 20.16 -4.04
N ALA A 393 14.77 20.16 -3.85
CA ALA A 393 15.46 18.98 -3.30
C ALA A 393 15.00 18.68 -1.86
N VAL A 394 14.84 19.71 -1.02
CA VAL A 394 14.33 19.55 0.36
C VAL A 394 12.89 19.06 0.35
N PHE A 395 12.01 19.71 -0.42
CA PHE A 395 10.60 19.36 -0.52
C PHE A 395 10.36 17.98 -1.12
N ALA A 396 11.19 17.57 -2.08
CA ALA A 396 11.09 16.27 -2.72
C ALA A 396 11.63 15.14 -1.84
N ASN A 397 12.56 15.39 -0.92
CA ASN A 397 13.27 14.34 -0.16
C ASN A 397 12.37 13.29 0.54
N PRO A 398 11.22 13.64 1.15
CA PRO A 398 10.29 12.65 1.70
C PRO A 398 9.72 11.67 0.65
N PHE A 399 9.61 12.11 -0.60
CA PHE A 399 8.98 11.38 -1.70
C PHE A 399 10.03 10.73 -2.62
N LEU A 400 11.07 11.49 -2.99
CA LEU A 400 12.10 11.20 -3.99
C LEU A 400 13.52 11.37 -3.40
N PRO A 401 13.91 10.57 -2.39
CA PRO A 401 15.17 10.75 -1.67
C PRO A 401 16.42 10.62 -2.55
N PHE A 402 16.40 9.77 -3.59
CA PHE A 402 17.58 9.56 -4.44
C PHE A 402 17.79 10.73 -5.41
N ALA A 403 16.71 11.27 -5.97
CA ALA A 403 16.71 12.48 -6.78
C ALA A 403 17.15 13.68 -5.95
N ALA A 404 16.65 13.84 -4.71
CA ALA A 404 17.06 14.90 -3.80
C ALA A 404 18.58 14.87 -3.52
N ARG A 405 19.14 13.69 -3.24
CA ARG A 405 20.60 13.52 -3.06
C ARG A 405 21.39 13.76 -4.34
N LYS A 406 20.88 13.33 -5.49
CA LYS A 406 21.51 13.61 -6.79
C LYS A 406 21.54 15.12 -7.09
N MET A 407 20.49 15.84 -6.73
CA MET A 407 20.46 17.30 -6.80
C MET A 407 21.49 17.93 -5.85
N CYS A 408 21.62 17.45 -4.61
CA CYS A 408 22.67 17.89 -3.68
C CYS A 408 24.07 17.68 -4.27
N TYR A 409 24.32 16.51 -4.85
CA TYR A 409 25.57 16.21 -5.55
C TYR A 409 25.85 17.21 -6.67
N MET A 410 24.86 17.48 -7.53
CA MET A 410 24.96 18.46 -8.62
C MET A 410 25.25 19.89 -8.11
N MET A 411 24.63 20.29 -6.99
CA MET A 411 24.84 21.59 -6.35
C MET A 411 26.12 21.67 -5.51
N LYS A 412 26.85 20.55 -5.32
CA LYS A 412 28.03 20.42 -4.43
C LYS A 412 27.75 20.81 -2.98
N VAL A 413 26.59 20.39 -2.48
CA VAL A 413 26.17 20.55 -1.08
C VAL A 413 26.04 19.18 -0.42
N VAL A 414 26.10 19.15 0.91
CA VAL A 414 25.94 17.92 1.70
C VAL A 414 24.47 17.64 2.01
N ASP A 415 24.16 16.39 2.33
CA ASP A 415 22.80 15.93 2.63
C ASP A 415 22.11 16.71 3.75
N LYS A 416 22.86 17.37 4.65
CA LYS A 416 22.32 18.27 5.69
C LYS A 416 21.47 19.42 5.11
N MET A 417 21.65 19.79 3.83
CA MET A 417 20.78 20.74 3.17
C MET A 417 19.32 20.25 3.13
N LEU A 418 19.10 18.94 3.11
CA LEU A 418 17.78 18.30 3.03
C LEU A 418 17.01 18.32 4.37
N ASP A 419 17.61 18.84 5.45
CA ASP A 419 16.93 19.07 6.72
C ASP A 419 15.75 20.05 6.51
N TRP A 420 14.57 19.75 7.08
CA TRP A 420 13.33 20.49 6.82
C TRP A 420 13.38 21.96 7.27
N GLU A 421 14.24 22.28 8.23
CA GLU A 421 14.49 23.63 8.71
C GLU A 421 15.02 24.56 7.59
N ASN A 422 15.68 23.98 6.57
CA ASN A 422 16.16 24.69 5.39
C ASN A 422 15.06 24.96 4.36
N ALA A 423 13.94 24.24 4.43
CA ALA A 423 12.86 24.37 3.47
C ALA A 423 12.25 25.79 3.50
N GLY A 424 11.90 26.31 2.33
CA GLY A 424 11.32 27.64 2.13
C GLY A 424 12.31 28.80 2.24
N GLN A 425 13.60 28.56 2.49
CA GLN A 425 14.58 29.62 2.67
C GLN A 425 14.99 30.25 1.31
N PRO A 426 15.12 31.58 1.23
CA PRO A 426 15.49 32.27 -0.01
C PRO A 426 16.98 32.14 -0.37
N LYS A 427 17.82 31.65 0.55
CA LYS A 427 19.28 31.59 0.39
C LYS A 427 19.84 30.27 0.93
N LEU A 428 19.71 29.21 0.14
CA LEU A 428 20.33 27.91 0.39
C LEU A 428 21.71 27.79 -0.27
N LEU A 429 21.90 28.48 -1.40
CA LEU A 429 23.15 28.46 -2.15
C LEU A 429 23.83 29.82 -2.13
N SER A 430 25.12 29.83 -1.84
CA SER A 430 25.91 31.05 -1.76
C SER A 430 26.41 31.51 -3.14
N VAL A 431 26.40 32.82 -3.37
CA VAL A 431 26.89 33.45 -4.60
C VAL A 431 28.36 33.06 -4.85
N GLY A 432 28.69 32.81 -6.12
CA GLY A 432 30.03 32.46 -6.59
C GLY A 432 30.39 30.98 -6.45
N TYR A 433 29.56 30.17 -5.76
CA TYR A 433 29.80 28.74 -5.59
C TYR A 433 29.69 28.00 -6.93
N SER A 434 30.62 27.06 -7.19
CA SER A 434 30.67 26.34 -8.47
C SER A 434 29.86 25.05 -8.45
N LEU A 435 29.00 24.87 -9.44
CA LEU A 435 28.16 23.69 -9.60
C LEU A 435 28.92 22.55 -10.32
N ARG A 436 28.35 21.34 -10.30
CA ARG A 436 28.76 20.26 -11.22
C ARG A 436 28.01 20.37 -12.53
N GLU A 437 28.46 19.59 -13.51
CA GLU A 437 27.78 19.45 -14.80
C GLU A 437 26.31 19.00 -14.63
N PRO A 438 25.40 19.46 -15.50
CA PRO A 438 24.01 19.04 -15.48
C PRO A 438 23.89 17.52 -15.69
N GLN A 439 22.96 16.89 -14.97
CA GLN A 439 22.61 15.48 -15.17
C GLN A 439 21.09 15.32 -15.21
N LEU A 440 20.60 14.38 -16.01
CA LEU A 440 19.19 14.01 -16.01
C LEU A 440 18.85 13.30 -14.69
N LEU A 441 17.76 13.71 -14.04
CA LEU A 441 17.29 13.08 -12.80
C LEU A 441 16.57 11.77 -13.06
N PHE A 442 15.75 11.74 -14.11
CA PHE A 442 14.88 10.63 -14.46
C PHE A 442 15.05 10.24 -15.94
N ARG A 443 15.02 8.94 -16.22
CA ARG A 443 14.86 8.39 -17.56
C ARG A 443 13.39 8.25 -17.92
N LYS A 444 13.12 8.16 -19.22
CA LYS A 444 11.80 7.76 -19.71
C LYS A 444 11.66 6.25 -19.60
N ILE A 445 10.41 5.80 -19.48
CA ILE A 445 10.03 4.40 -19.63
C ILE A 445 9.52 4.21 -21.04
N ASP A 446 10.05 3.22 -21.75
CA ASP A 446 9.68 2.90 -23.11
C ASP A 446 8.40 2.04 -23.15
N ASP A 447 7.62 2.16 -24.23
CA ASP A 447 6.37 1.40 -24.41
C ASP A 447 6.60 -0.12 -24.39
N SER A 448 7.79 -0.57 -24.81
CA SER A 448 8.18 -1.98 -24.74
C SER A 448 8.33 -2.47 -23.30
N GLU A 449 8.86 -1.64 -22.40
CA GLU A 449 9.00 -1.99 -20.98
C GLU A 449 7.62 -2.14 -20.33
N VAL A 450 6.69 -1.23 -20.62
CA VAL A 450 5.29 -1.33 -20.15
C VAL A 450 4.64 -2.61 -20.67
N THR A 451 4.80 -2.89 -21.96
CA THR A 451 4.23 -4.09 -22.60
C THR A 451 4.77 -5.37 -21.97
N GLU A 452 6.08 -5.42 -21.73
CA GLU A 452 6.73 -6.57 -21.09
C GLU A 452 6.17 -6.84 -19.70
N GLN A 453 5.98 -5.79 -18.88
CA GLN A 453 5.45 -5.95 -17.52
C GLN A 453 4.00 -6.47 -17.51
N VAL A 454 3.15 -5.94 -18.40
CA VAL A 454 1.77 -6.42 -18.54
C VAL A 454 1.75 -7.87 -19.03
N GLN A 455 2.66 -8.25 -19.94
CA GLN A 455 2.79 -9.63 -20.40
C GLN A 455 3.29 -10.57 -19.29
N LYS A 456 4.27 -10.15 -18.48
CA LYS A 456 4.75 -10.91 -17.32
C LYS A 456 3.62 -11.24 -16.36
N LEU A 457 2.76 -10.27 -16.04
CA LEU A 457 1.56 -10.48 -15.19
C LEU A 457 0.61 -11.54 -15.79
N LYS A 458 0.32 -11.44 -17.09
CA LYS A 458 -0.57 -12.38 -17.78
C LYS A 458 0.01 -13.80 -17.82
N ILE A 459 1.30 -13.93 -18.14
CA ILE A 459 2.00 -15.22 -18.21
C ILE A 459 2.03 -15.87 -16.82
N LYS A 460 2.40 -15.13 -15.78
CA LYS A 460 2.44 -15.64 -14.40
C LYS A 460 1.07 -16.13 -13.94
N SER A 461 0.02 -15.37 -14.25
CA SER A 461 -1.35 -15.78 -13.92
C SER A 461 -1.78 -17.04 -14.67
N GLN A 462 -1.43 -17.17 -15.95
CA GLN A 462 -1.71 -18.37 -16.74
C GLN A 462 -0.94 -19.59 -16.24
N GLN A 463 0.35 -19.43 -15.90
CA GLN A 463 1.19 -20.50 -15.36
C GLN A 463 0.62 -21.04 -14.06
N ILE A 464 0.26 -20.17 -13.11
CA ILE A 464 -0.32 -20.61 -11.83
C ILE A 464 -1.68 -21.31 -12.03
N LYS A 465 -2.50 -20.83 -12.97
CA LYS A 465 -3.75 -21.53 -13.35
C LYS A 465 -3.45 -22.94 -13.88
N MET A 466 -2.51 -23.09 -14.81
CA MET A 466 -2.09 -24.38 -15.36
C MET A 466 -1.48 -25.31 -14.31
N GLU A 467 -0.65 -24.80 -13.40
CA GLU A 467 -0.07 -25.57 -12.28
C GLU A 467 -1.14 -26.03 -11.29
N SER A 468 -2.15 -25.19 -11.03
CA SER A 468 -3.28 -25.56 -10.16
C SER A 468 -4.20 -26.60 -10.80
N GLU A 469 -4.29 -26.64 -12.12
CA GLU A 469 -5.05 -27.64 -12.89
C GLU A 469 -4.28 -28.95 -13.05
N SER A 470 -2.96 -28.90 -13.28
CA SER A 470 -2.10 -30.09 -13.43
C SER A 470 -1.76 -30.79 -12.11
N ASN A 471 -1.67 -30.06 -10.99
CA ASN A 471 -1.53 -30.66 -9.66
C ASN A 471 -2.82 -31.37 -9.17
N LYS A 472 -3.95 -31.25 -9.88
CA LYS A 472 -5.11 -32.13 -9.64
C LYS A 472 -4.89 -33.56 -10.17
N ASP A 473 -3.96 -33.75 -11.11
CA ASP A 473 -3.71 -35.05 -11.75
C ASP A 473 -2.56 -35.87 -11.12
N THR A 474 -1.80 -35.35 -10.15
CA THR A 474 -0.54 -35.99 -9.68
C THR A 474 -0.47 -36.41 -8.20
N ILE A 475 -1.53 -36.26 -7.39
CA ILE A 475 -1.58 -36.89 -6.06
C ILE A 475 -2.31 -38.23 -6.14
N GLN A 476 -1.58 -39.29 -6.49
CA GLN A 476 -1.96 -40.65 -6.11
C GLN A 476 -1.28 -41.00 -4.77
N ALA A 477 -2.04 -40.92 -3.69
CA ALA A 477 -1.83 -41.64 -2.43
C ALA A 477 -3.20 -42.18 -1.95
N PRO A 478 -3.24 -43.33 -1.25
CA PRO A 478 -4.31 -44.32 -1.41
C PRO A 478 -5.60 -43.96 -0.67
N THR A 479 -6.73 -44.20 -1.36
CA THR A 479 -8.10 -44.44 -0.86
C THR A 479 -8.51 -43.73 0.44
N LEU A 480 -9.33 -42.68 0.31
CA LEU A 480 -10.69 -42.61 0.85
C LEU A 480 -11.43 -41.36 0.29
N THR A 481 -12.54 -41.64 -0.41
CA THR A 481 -13.64 -40.74 -0.81
C THR A 481 -13.31 -39.50 -1.67
N GLU A 482 -13.63 -39.64 -2.96
CA GLU A 482 -13.62 -38.62 -4.02
C GLU A 482 -14.46 -37.38 -3.67
N VAL A 483 -13.91 -36.19 -3.90
CA VAL A 483 -14.68 -34.94 -4.06
C VAL A 483 -14.46 -34.45 -5.49
N VAL A 484 -15.54 -34.43 -6.27
CA VAL A 484 -15.57 -34.03 -7.68
C VAL A 484 -15.26 -32.52 -7.82
N PRO A 485 -14.37 -32.10 -8.74
CA PRO A 485 -14.09 -30.68 -8.96
C PRO A 485 -15.30 -29.99 -9.62
N VAL A 486 -15.79 -28.92 -8.99
CA VAL A 486 -16.91 -28.09 -9.49
C VAL A 486 -16.46 -27.34 -10.75
N THR A 487 -17.07 -27.67 -11.88
CA THR A 487 -16.94 -26.95 -13.15
C THR A 487 -17.66 -25.60 -13.03
N THR A 488 -16.92 -24.49 -13.03
CA THR A 488 -17.50 -23.15 -13.02
C THR A 488 -18.00 -22.76 -14.40
N LYS A 489 -19.20 -22.18 -14.47
CA LYS A 489 -19.78 -21.63 -15.72
C LYS A 489 -19.02 -20.37 -16.16
N ALA A 490 -19.21 -19.99 -17.42
CA ALA A 490 -18.65 -18.74 -17.97
C ALA A 490 -19.11 -17.51 -17.16
N GLU A 491 -18.24 -16.51 -17.09
CA GLU A 491 -18.49 -15.24 -16.41
C GLU A 491 -19.66 -14.49 -17.07
N ILE A 492 -20.54 -13.92 -16.25
CA ILE A 492 -21.69 -13.10 -16.69
C ILE A 492 -21.55 -11.68 -16.14
N VAL A 493 -22.09 -10.69 -16.84
CA VAL A 493 -22.12 -9.30 -16.37
C VAL A 493 -23.33 -9.05 -15.46
N PHE A 494 -23.31 -7.98 -14.65
CA PHE A 494 -24.40 -7.66 -13.72
C PHE A 494 -25.76 -7.55 -14.41
N ASP A 495 -25.81 -7.00 -15.64
CA ASP A 495 -27.05 -6.90 -16.42
C ASP A 495 -27.68 -8.26 -16.74
N ASP A 496 -26.88 -9.33 -16.80
CA ASP A 496 -27.41 -10.69 -16.99
C ASP A 496 -27.99 -11.25 -15.69
N PHE A 497 -27.43 -10.90 -14.54
CA PHE A 497 -28.01 -11.24 -13.24
C PHE A 497 -29.30 -10.45 -12.96
N ALA A 498 -29.31 -9.15 -13.26
CA ALA A 498 -30.48 -8.28 -13.11
C ALA A 498 -31.68 -8.71 -13.99
N LYS A 499 -31.44 -9.49 -15.05
CA LYS A 499 -32.50 -10.08 -15.88
C LYS A 499 -33.20 -11.26 -15.20
N ILE A 500 -32.66 -11.85 -14.13
CA ILE A 500 -33.24 -13.03 -13.48
C ILE A 500 -34.19 -12.58 -12.36
N ASP A 501 -35.44 -13.04 -12.40
CA ASP A 501 -36.44 -12.72 -11.36
C ASP A 501 -36.51 -13.86 -10.35
N LEU A 502 -35.91 -13.63 -9.18
CA LEU A 502 -35.84 -14.56 -8.06
C LEU A 502 -36.82 -14.14 -6.95
N ARG A 503 -37.64 -15.09 -6.50
CA ARG A 503 -38.67 -14.87 -5.47
C ARG A 503 -38.65 -15.95 -4.41
N ILE A 504 -39.04 -15.58 -3.19
CA ILE A 504 -39.36 -16.57 -2.14
C ILE A 504 -40.76 -17.14 -2.40
N GLY A 505 -40.88 -18.47 -2.42
CA GLY A 505 -42.14 -19.19 -2.54
C GLY A 505 -42.33 -20.21 -1.43
N THR A 506 -43.58 -20.48 -1.07
CA THR A 506 -43.95 -21.50 -0.07
C THR A 506 -44.59 -22.71 -0.75
N ILE A 507 -44.08 -23.91 -0.49
CA ILE A 507 -44.65 -25.14 -1.07
C ILE A 507 -45.96 -25.47 -0.35
N ILE A 508 -47.08 -25.48 -1.06
CA ILE A 508 -48.41 -25.74 -0.50
C ILE A 508 -48.93 -27.15 -0.82
N ALA A 509 -48.45 -27.77 -1.90
CA ALA A 509 -48.74 -29.16 -2.23
C ALA A 509 -47.56 -29.81 -2.96
N ALA A 510 -47.39 -31.11 -2.76
CA ALA A 510 -46.38 -31.92 -3.42
C ALA A 510 -46.95 -33.31 -3.76
N GLU A 511 -46.76 -33.74 -5.01
CA GLU A 511 -47.22 -35.03 -5.53
C GLU A 511 -46.12 -35.71 -6.34
N LYS A 512 -46.04 -37.04 -6.29
CA LYS A 512 -45.11 -37.80 -7.15
C LYS A 512 -45.69 -37.86 -8.57
N VAL A 513 -44.86 -37.61 -9.58
CA VAL A 513 -45.30 -37.65 -10.98
C VAL A 513 -45.43 -39.11 -11.44
N GLU A 514 -46.61 -39.48 -11.98
CA GLU A 514 -46.85 -40.81 -12.51
C GLU A 514 -45.84 -41.16 -13.62
N LYS A 515 -45.24 -42.36 -13.53
CA LYS A 515 -44.22 -42.86 -14.47
C LYS A 515 -42.89 -42.08 -14.49
N ALA A 516 -42.59 -41.30 -13.44
CA ALA A 516 -41.29 -40.64 -13.28
C ALA A 516 -40.80 -40.68 -11.82
N ASP A 517 -39.91 -41.61 -11.50
CA ASP A 517 -39.44 -41.84 -10.12
C ASP A 517 -38.58 -40.72 -9.54
N LYS A 518 -38.10 -39.79 -10.38
CA LYS A 518 -37.22 -38.69 -9.98
C LYS A 518 -37.92 -37.33 -9.86
N LEU A 519 -39.21 -37.23 -10.23
CA LEU A 519 -39.90 -35.94 -10.33
C LEU A 519 -41.01 -35.80 -9.27
N LEU A 520 -41.02 -34.64 -8.60
CA LEU A 520 -42.17 -34.17 -7.83
C LEU A 520 -42.84 -33.01 -8.57
N LYS A 521 -44.17 -33.01 -8.58
CA LYS A 521 -45.01 -31.89 -8.97
C LYS A 521 -45.30 -31.09 -7.70
N LEU A 522 -44.89 -29.83 -7.69
CA LEU A 522 -45.03 -28.94 -6.55
C LEU A 522 -45.98 -27.81 -6.94
N GLU A 523 -46.90 -27.47 -6.04
CA GLU A 523 -47.65 -26.23 -6.10
C GLU A 523 -47.00 -25.25 -5.11
N VAL A 524 -46.49 -24.14 -5.65
CA VAL A 524 -45.74 -23.13 -4.89
C VAL A 524 -46.53 -21.83 -4.89
N ASP A 525 -46.78 -21.30 -3.70
CA ASP A 525 -47.43 -20.02 -3.47
C ASP A 525 -46.36 -18.91 -3.44
N LEU A 526 -46.48 -17.96 -4.37
CA LEU A 526 -45.63 -16.77 -4.48
C LEU A 526 -46.30 -15.53 -3.86
N GLY A 527 -47.38 -15.68 -3.09
CA GLY A 527 -48.11 -14.60 -2.44
C GLY A 527 -49.08 -13.86 -3.37
N PHE A 528 -48.70 -13.65 -4.64
CA PHE A 528 -49.55 -13.02 -5.66
C PHE A 528 -50.14 -14.02 -6.67
N GLU A 529 -49.55 -15.21 -6.80
CA GLU A 529 -50.07 -16.29 -7.64
C GLU A 529 -49.54 -17.66 -7.18
N LYS A 530 -50.21 -18.73 -7.61
CA LYS A 530 -49.78 -20.10 -7.38
C LYS A 530 -49.23 -20.69 -8.67
N ARG A 531 -48.07 -21.32 -8.62
CA ARG A 531 -47.42 -21.94 -9.78
C ARG A 531 -47.18 -23.42 -9.58
N THR A 532 -47.36 -24.17 -10.67
CA THR A 532 -46.93 -25.57 -10.75
C THR A 532 -45.46 -25.62 -11.20
N ILE A 533 -44.62 -26.23 -10.38
CA ILE A 533 -43.19 -26.45 -10.67
C ILE A 533 -42.90 -27.95 -10.57
N VAL A 534 -42.28 -28.50 -11.61
CA VAL A 534 -41.84 -29.89 -11.62
C VAL A 534 -40.35 -29.92 -11.32
N SER A 535 -39.97 -30.58 -10.22
CA SER A 535 -38.59 -30.59 -9.73
C SER A 535 -38.04 -32.01 -9.56
N GLY A 536 -36.76 -32.19 -9.85
CA GLY A 536 -36.02 -33.46 -9.84
C GLY A 536 -35.68 -34.03 -8.46
N ILE A 537 -36.44 -33.68 -7.43
CA ILE A 537 -36.06 -33.87 -6.03
C ILE A 537 -36.69 -35.10 -5.36
N ALA A 538 -37.44 -35.93 -6.10
CA ALA A 538 -38.20 -37.05 -5.54
C ALA A 538 -37.35 -38.14 -4.87
N LEU A 539 -36.05 -38.20 -5.21
CA LEU A 539 -35.10 -39.13 -4.59
C LEU A 539 -34.52 -38.61 -3.26
N HIS A 540 -34.66 -37.32 -2.99
CA HIS A 540 -34.05 -36.67 -1.82
C HIS A 540 -35.08 -36.28 -0.76
N PHE A 541 -36.36 -36.13 -1.13
CA PHE A 541 -37.41 -35.68 -0.22
C PHE A 541 -38.74 -36.42 -0.46
N ALA A 542 -39.44 -36.78 0.62
CA ALA A 542 -40.80 -37.27 0.54
C ALA A 542 -41.79 -36.09 0.38
N PRO A 543 -42.89 -36.24 -0.37
CA PRO A 543 -43.86 -35.16 -0.57
C PRO A 543 -44.41 -34.54 0.72
N ALA A 544 -44.60 -35.34 1.77
CA ALA A 544 -45.12 -34.87 3.05
C ALA A 544 -44.13 -33.99 3.83
N GLU A 545 -42.83 -34.08 3.56
CA GLU A 545 -41.77 -33.41 4.32
C GLU A 545 -41.40 -32.02 3.78
N ILE A 546 -41.97 -31.65 2.63
CA ILE A 546 -41.63 -30.42 1.92
C ILE A 546 -42.78 -29.41 1.86
N VAL A 547 -44.01 -29.85 2.14
CA VAL A 547 -45.15 -28.95 2.29
C VAL A 547 -44.90 -28.03 3.50
N GLY A 548 -45.07 -26.73 3.31
CA GLY A 548 -44.81 -25.68 4.29
C GLY A 548 -43.40 -25.10 4.29
N LYS A 549 -42.46 -25.63 3.48
CA LYS A 549 -41.11 -25.07 3.38
C LYS A 549 -41.05 -23.87 2.43
N GLN A 550 -40.20 -22.89 2.78
CA GLN A 550 -39.86 -21.76 1.92
C GLN A 550 -38.68 -22.10 1.02
N VAL A 551 -38.74 -21.66 -0.23
CA VAL A 551 -37.74 -21.96 -1.26
C VAL A 551 -37.52 -20.74 -2.15
N VAL A 552 -36.30 -20.62 -2.71
CA VAL A 552 -36.02 -19.63 -3.76
C VAL A 552 -36.43 -20.17 -5.13
N VAL A 553 -37.20 -19.38 -5.87
CA VAL A 553 -37.77 -19.73 -7.17
C VAL A 553 -37.35 -18.73 -8.23
N VAL A 554 -36.89 -19.22 -9.38
CA VAL A 554 -36.76 -18.43 -10.61
C VAL A 554 -38.10 -18.40 -11.34
N ILE A 555 -38.70 -17.22 -11.51
CA ILE A 555 -40.08 -17.07 -12.00
C ILE A 555 -40.19 -16.55 -13.43
N ASN A 556 -39.10 -16.11 -14.04
CA ASN A 556 -39.11 -15.56 -15.41
C ASN A 556 -38.44 -16.48 -16.45
N LEU A 557 -38.42 -17.79 -16.18
CA LEU A 557 -38.03 -18.81 -17.16
C LEU A 557 -39.22 -19.19 -18.05
N ALA A 558 -38.95 -19.48 -19.32
CA ALA A 558 -39.96 -20.01 -20.23
C ALA A 558 -40.52 -21.35 -19.70
N PRO A 559 -41.84 -21.59 -19.77
CA PRO A 559 -42.43 -22.84 -19.32
C PRO A 559 -41.83 -24.06 -20.03
N ARG A 560 -41.56 -25.12 -19.28
CA ARG A 560 -41.00 -26.37 -19.83
C ARG A 560 -41.93 -27.54 -19.54
N LYS A 561 -42.35 -28.25 -20.59
CA LYS A 561 -43.09 -29.51 -20.44
C LYS A 561 -42.16 -30.62 -19.99
N MET A 562 -42.44 -31.22 -18.84
CA MET A 562 -41.73 -32.36 -18.29
C MET A 562 -42.74 -33.49 -18.06
N ARG A 563 -42.62 -34.59 -18.80
CA ARG A 563 -43.50 -35.77 -18.70
C ARG A 563 -45.01 -35.44 -18.79
N GLY A 564 -45.37 -34.45 -19.61
CA GLY A 564 -46.76 -34.03 -19.84
C GLY A 564 -47.28 -32.95 -18.89
N ILE A 565 -46.51 -32.58 -17.86
CA ILE A 565 -46.85 -31.48 -16.93
C ILE A 565 -46.02 -30.25 -17.30
N GLU A 566 -46.63 -29.08 -17.31
CA GLU A 566 -45.97 -27.81 -17.61
C GLU A 566 -45.37 -27.22 -16.32
N SER A 567 -44.03 -27.07 -16.29
CA SER A 567 -43.30 -26.44 -15.19
C SER A 567 -43.09 -24.96 -15.48
N ASN A 568 -43.59 -24.09 -14.60
CA ASN A 568 -43.60 -22.63 -14.77
C ASN A 568 -42.59 -21.91 -13.86
N GLY A 569 -41.47 -22.57 -13.57
CA GLY A 569 -40.40 -22.02 -12.74
C GLY A 569 -39.34 -23.07 -12.42
N MET A 570 -38.30 -22.64 -11.70
CA MET A 570 -37.22 -23.50 -11.22
C MET A 570 -36.93 -23.20 -9.75
N ILE A 571 -36.88 -24.22 -8.91
CA ILE A 571 -36.47 -24.08 -7.51
C ILE A 571 -34.96 -24.23 -7.41
N LEU A 572 -34.30 -23.33 -6.67
CA LEU A 572 -32.86 -23.38 -6.45
C LEU A 572 -32.52 -24.28 -5.27
N MET A 573 -31.52 -25.14 -5.47
CA MET A 573 -31.03 -26.11 -4.49
C MET A 573 -29.51 -26.02 -4.41
N ALA A 574 -28.96 -26.23 -3.21
CA ALA A 574 -27.54 -26.47 -3.01
C ALA A 574 -27.28 -27.99 -3.05
N GLU A 575 -26.21 -28.42 -3.70
CA GLU A 575 -25.77 -29.82 -3.70
C GLU A 575 -24.54 -29.94 -2.81
N ASP A 576 -24.57 -30.85 -1.83
CA ASP A 576 -23.41 -31.13 -0.99
C ASP A 576 -22.43 -32.11 -1.66
N ALA A 577 -21.26 -32.32 -1.04
CA ALA A 577 -20.23 -33.21 -1.57
C ALA A 577 -20.67 -34.69 -1.74
N THR A 578 -21.83 -35.07 -1.19
CA THR A 578 -22.41 -36.42 -1.31
C THR A 578 -23.46 -36.52 -2.42
N GLY A 579 -23.70 -35.44 -3.17
CA GLY A 579 -24.75 -35.34 -4.18
C GLY A 579 -26.16 -35.17 -3.59
N LYS A 580 -26.27 -34.83 -2.30
CA LYS A 580 -27.57 -34.59 -1.64
C LYS A 580 -27.97 -33.14 -1.84
N LEU A 581 -29.23 -32.94 -2.25
CA LEU A 581 -29.81 -31.63 -2.46
C LEU A 581 -30.36 -31.03 -1.16
N HIS A 582 -30.08 -29.75 -0.93
CA HIS A 582 -30.56 -28.93 0.19
C HIS A 582 -31.29 -27.71 -0.35
N PHE A 583 -32.38 -27.30 0.32
CA PHE A 583 -33.13 -26.11 -0.10
C PHE A 583 -32.34 -24.84 0.19
N VAL A 584 -32.30 -23.93 -0.79
CA VAL A 584 -31.89 -22.55 -0.54
C VAL A 584 -33.13 -21.81 -0.02
N SER A 585 -33.06 -21.33 1.22
CA SER A 585 -34.20 -20.73 1.93
C SER A 585 -33.71 -19.65 2.91
N PRO A 586 -34.54 -18.66 3.25
CA PRO A 586 -34.19 -17.64 4.24
C PRO A 586 -34.10 -18.25 5.65
N SER A 587 -33.22 -17.70 6.50
CA SER A 587 -33.03 -18.16 7.89
C SER A 587 -34.23 -17.84 8.81
N THR A 588 -35.06 -16.87 8.41
CA THR A 588 -36.31 -16.50 9.06
C THR A 588 -37.45 -16.57 8.04
N ILE A 589 -38.69 -16.76 8.51
CA ILE A 589 -39.86 -16.76 7.61
C ILE A 589 -40.03 -15.35 7.02
N ILE A 590 -40.15 -15.27 5.69
CA ILE A 590 -40.37 -14.03 4.93
C ILE A 590 -41.67 -14.14 4.13
N GLU A 591 -42.30 -13.02 3.78
CA GLU A 591 -43.52 -13.00 2.96
C GLU A 591 -43.28 -13.64 1.57
N SER A 592 -44.15 -14.57 1.17
CA SER A 592 -44.12 -15.19 -0.16
C SER A 592 -44.24 -14.10 -1.25
N GLY A 593 -43.40 -14.17 -2.28
CA GLY A 593 -43.32 -13.15 -3.34
C GLY A 593 -42.27 -12.07 -3.11
N SER A 594 -41.59 -12.08 -1.97
CA SER A 594 -40.45 -11.19 -1.71
C SER A 594 -39.35 -11.41 -2.75
N GLY A 595 -38.81 -10.30 -3.27
CA GLY A 595 -37.69 -10.31 -4.21
C GLY A 595 -36.39 -10.75 -3.55
N VAL A 596 -35.58 -11.52 -4.27
CA VAL A 596 -34.21 -11.87 -3.89
C VAL A 596 -33.27 -11.10 -4.81
N SER A 597 -32.45 -10.21 -4.23
CA SER A 597 -31.57 -9.27 -4.95
C SER A 597 -30.10 -9.54 -4.69
#